data_AF-A0A6G0XNK0-F1
#
_entry.id   AF-A0A6G0XNK0-F1
#
_cell.length_a   1.000
_cell.length_b   1.000
_cell.length_c   1.000
_cell.angle_alpha   90.00
_cell.angle_beta   90.00
_cell.angle_gamma   90.00
#
_symmetry.space_group_name_H-M   'P 1'
#
loop_
_entity.id
_entity.type
_entity.pdbx_description
1 polymer ?
#
loop_
_entity_poly.entity_id
_entity_poly.type
_entity_poly.pdbx_seq_one_letter_code
_entity_poly.pdbx_strand_id
1 'polypeptide(L)'
;MNRNAEDVRVERFKLKKLIDRLDAVRGSGTSLMSIIIPANGQISRTSQMLTEEYGTAANIKSQTTKSAVLGAITSAQQRLKLYNKCPPNGLVLFCGKCIGPDGNEK
;
A
#
# COMPACT_ATOMS: atom_id res chain seq x y z
N MET A 1 11.34 -18.48 19.44
CA MET A 1 12.02 -17.37 18.72
C MET A 1 12.25 -16.25 19.73
N ASN A 2 13.44 -16.21 20.34
CA ASN A 2 13.76 -15.24 21.39
C ASN A 2 14.13 -13.91 20.71
N ARG A 3 13.21 -12.94 20.67
CA ARG A 3 13.49 -11.61 20.12
C ARG A 3 14.33 -10.84 21.13
N ASN A 4 15.55 -10.47 20.76
CA ASN A 4 16.41 -9.65 21.60
C ASN A 4 15.76 -8.27 21.80
N ALA A 5 15.87 -7.69 23.01
CA ALA A 5 15.21 -6.42 23.34
C ALA A 5 15.70 -5.27 22.44
N GLU A 6 16.97 -5.33 22.02
CA GLU A 6 17.59 -4.37 21.11
C GLU A 6 16.98 -4.44 19.69
N ASP A 7 16.71 -5.64 19.17
CA ASP A 7 16.08 -5.80 17.85
C ASP A 7 14.67 -5.21 17.83
N VAL A 8 13.91 -5.39 18.92
CA VAL A 8 12.57 -4.82 19.06
C VAL A 8 12.62 -3.29 19.09
N ARG A 9 13.63 -2.71 19.75
CA ARG A 9 13.84 -1.25 19.77
C ARG A 9 14.16 -0.72 18.37
N VAL A 10 15.02 -1.41 17.62
CA VAL A 10 15.37 -1.04 16.23
C VAL A 10 14.15 -1.14 15.32
N GLU A 11 13.36 -2.20 15.41
CA GLU A 11 12.14 -2.37 14.60
C GLU A 11 11.08 -1.29 14.94
N ARG A 12 10.89 -0.96 16.22
CA ARG A 12 10.02 0.16 16.61
C ARG A 12 10.49 1.49 16.05
N PHE A 13 11.80 1.73 16.04
CA PHE A 13 12.36 2.94 15.46
C PHE A 13 12.14 3.03 13.94
N LYS A 14 12.35 1.92 13.21
CA LYS A 14 12.05 1.84 11.78
C LYS A 14 10.57 2.11 11.49
N LEU A 15 9.67 1.52 12.28
CA LEU A 15 8.23 1.73 12.13
C LEU A 15 7.84 3.19 12.38
N LYS A 16 8.36 3.82 13.43
CA LYS A 16 8.11 5.24 13.71
C LYS A 16 8.58 6.12 12.55
N LYS A 17 9.79 5.89 12.04
CA LYS A 17 10.30 6.61 10.86
C LYS A 17 9.45 6.36 9.60
N LEU A 18 8.90 5.16 9.44
CA LEU A 18 8.01 4.87 8.32
C LEU A 18 6.71 5.69 8.43
N ILE A 19 6.11 5.75 9.62
CA ILE A 19 4.91 6.57 9.88
C ILE A 19 5.20 8.04 9.62
N ASP A 20 6.29 8.59 10.16
CA ASP A 20 6.67 9.99 9.97
C ASP A 20 6.88 10.31 8.46
N ARG A 21 7.46 9.36 7.71
CA ARG A 21 7.61 9.49 6.25
C ARG A 21 6.27 9.47 5.53
N LEU A 22 5.39 8.53 5.88
CA LEU A 22 4.07 8.42 5.25
C LEU A 22 3.18 9.64 5.58
N ASP A 23 3.31 10.20 6.77
CA ASP A 23 2.59 11.42 7.18
C ASP A 23 3.10 12.68 6.46
N ALA A 24 4.38 12.70 6.07
CA ALA A 24 4.95 13.78 5.25
C ALA A 24 4.59 13.66 3.76
N VAL A 25 4.21 12.46 3.29
CA VAL A 25 3.86 12.23 1.88
C VAL A 25 2.58 12.98 1.52
N ARG A 26 2.62 13.69 0.39
CA ARG A 26 1.45 14.33 -0.21
C ARG A 26 1.26 13.77 -1.62
N GLY A 27 0.06 13.27 -1.89
CA GLY A 27 -0.36 12.83 -3.21
C GLY A 27 -1.06 13.96 -3.98
N SER A 28 -1.09 13.86 -5.30
CA SER A 28 -1.98 14.68 -6.12
C SER A 28 -3.38 14.06 -6.09
N GLY A 29 -4.33 14.70 -5.39
CA GLY A 29 -5.70 14.21 -5.26
C GLY A 29 -5.78 12.77 -4.71
N THR A 30 -6.56 11.92 -5.36
CA THR A 30 -6.76 10.50 -4.98
C THR A 30 -5.71 9.61 -5.64
N SER A 31 -4.54 9.53 -5.03
CA SER A 31 -3.39 8.81 -5.57
C SER A 31 -2.74 7.85 -4.58
N LEU A 32 -3.22 7.79 -3.34
CA LEU A 32 -2.65 6.98 -2.25
C LEU A 32 -3.67 5.96 -1.74
N MET A 33 -3.21 4.74 -1.49
CA MET A 33 -3.99 3.61 -1.01
C MET A 33 -3.21 2.88 0.10
N SER A 34 -3.92 2.55 1.18
CA SER A 34 -3.40 1.71 2.26
C SER A 34 -4.23 0.44 2.34
N ILE A 35 -3.59 -0.71 2.20
CA ILE A 35 -4.22 -2.03 2.27
C ILE A 35 -3.68 -2.74 3.52
N ILE A 36 -4.59 -3.16 4.39
CA ILE A 36 -4.25 -3.89 5.62
C ILE A 36 -4.92 -5.26 5.55
N ILE A 37 -4.11 -6.32 5.57
CA ILE A 37 -4.55 -7.71 5.61
C ILE A 37 -4.23 -8.24 7.00
N PRO A 38 -5.24 -8.62 7.80
CA PRO A 38 -5.00 -9.17 9.13
C PRO A 38 -4.28 -10.53 9.06
N ALA A 39 -3.74 -10.97 10.20
CA ALA A 39 -3.19 -12.31 10.34
C ALA A 39 -4.23 -13.36 9.90
N ASN A 40 -3.76 -14.41 9.22
CA ASN A 40 -4.60 -15.46 8.60
C ASN A 40 -5.54 -14.99 7.48
N GLY A 41 -5.48 -13.72 7.06
CA GLY A 41 -6.19 -13.24 5.89
C GLY A 41 -5.76 -13.99 4.62
N GLN A 42 -6.70 -14.17 3.69
CA GLN A 42 -6.40 -14.78 2.39
C GLN A 42 -6.00 -13.71 1.38
N ILE A 43 -4.81 -13.86 0.79
CA ILE A 43 -4.29 -12.95 -0.25
C ILE A 43 -5.21 -12.95 -1.49
N SER A 44 -5.78 -14.10 -1.85
CA SER A 44 -6.73 -14.24 -2.95
C SER A 44 -7.95 -13.33 -2.80
N ARG A 45 -8.51 -13.23 -1.59
CA ARG A 45 -9.66 -12.37 -1.29
C ARG A 45 -9.34 -10.90 -1.53
N THR A 46 -8.19 -10.43 -1.06
CA THR A 46 -7.74 -9.05 -1.31
C THR A 46 -7.46 -8.83 -2.80
N SER A 47 -6.90 -9.82 -3.51
CA SER A 47 -6.67 -9.73 -4.95
C SER A 47 -7.98 -9.64 -5.75
N GLN A 48 -9.02 -10.37 -5.32
CA GLN A 48 -10.34 -10.29 -5.92
C GLN A 48 -10.97 -8.92 -5.68
N MET A 49 -10.96 -8.44 -4.44
CA MET A 49 -11.44 -7.09 -4.08
C MET A 49 -10.76 -6.01 -4.94
N LEU A 50 -9.44 -6.07 -5.11
CA LEU A 50 -8.72 -5.11 -5.97
C LEU A 50 -9.15 -5.18 -7.44
N THR A 51 -9.52 -6.37 -7.94
CA THR A 51 -10.04 -6.53 -9.31
C THR A 51 -11.42 -5.91 -9.47
N GLU A 52 -12.29 -6.09 -8.46
CA GLU A 52 -13.62 -5.48 -8.43
C GLU A 52 -13.54 -3.95 -8.33
N GLU A 53 -12.66 -3.44 -7.47
CA GLU A 53 -12.38 -2.01 -7.33
C GLU A 53 -11.78 -1.41 -8.61
N TYR A 54 -10.94 -2.16 -9.34
CA TYR A 54 -10.42 -1.73 -10.64
C TYR A 54 -11.56 -1.49 -11.65
N GLY A 55 -12.52 -2.43 -11.72
CA GLY A 55 -13.69 -2.30 -12.60
C GLY A 55 -14.56 -1.10 -12.23
N THR A 56 -14.77 -0.86 -10.94
CA THR A 56 -15.53 0.31 -10.44
C THR A 56 -14.79 1.61 -10.74
N ALA A 57 -13.48 1.67 -10.50
CA ALA A 57 -12.64 2.84 -10.75
C ALA A 57 -12.55 3.21 -12.24
N ALA A 58 -12.75 2.24 -13.16
CA ALA A 58 -12.77 2.50 -14.60
C ALA A 58 -13.92 3.46 -15.01
N ASN A 59 -14.98 3.56 -14.20
CA ASN A 59 -16.13 4.43 -14.44
C ASN A 59 -15.95 5.87 -13.92
N ILE A 60 -14.83 6.20 -13.29
CA ILE A 60 -14.54 7.57 -12.83
C ILE A 60 -14.59 8.54 -14.04
N LYS A 61 -15.20 9.72 -13.87
CA LYS A 61 -15.36 10.68 -14.98
C LYS A 61 -14.07 11.46 -15.29
N SER A 62 -13.35 11.88 -14.25
CA SER A 62 -12.07 12.60 -14.39
C SER A 62 -10.98 11.64 -14.91
N GLN A 63 -10.42 11.93 -16.07
CA GLN A 63 -9.38 11.09 -16.68
C GLN A 63 -8.11 11.03 -15.82
N THR A 64 -7.69 12.17 -15.25
CA THR A 64 -6.51 12.26 -14.38
C THR A 64 -6.69 11.45 -13.11
N THR A 65 -7.86 11.57 -12.47
CA THR A 65 -8.17 10.80 -11.25
C THR A 65 -8.31 9.31 -11.54
N LYS A 66 -8.95 8.96 -12.67
CA LYS A 66 -9.07 7.58 -13.12
C LYS A 66 -7.68 6.94 -13.30
N SER A 67 -6.79 7.61 -14.05
CA SER A 67 -5.44 7.10 -14.29
C SER A 67 -4.66 6.92 -12.98
N ALA A 68 -4.76 7.88 -12.05
CA ALA A 68 -4.11 7.78 -10.74
C ALA A 68 -4.61 6.58 -9.92
N VAL A 69 -5.93 6.38 -9.83
CA VAL A 69 -6.54 5.29 -9.07
C VAL A 69 -6.23 3.93 -9.69
N LEU A 70 -6.42 3.79 -11.02
CA LEU A 70 -6.12 2.54 -11.72
C LEU A 70 -4.65 2.16 -11.60
N GLY A 71 -3.74 3.14 -11.74
CA GLY A 71 -2.30 2.92 -11.57
C GLY A 71 -1.93 2.45 -10.16
N ALA A 72 -2.54 3.03 -9.12
CA ALA A 72 -2.32 2.60 -7.75
C ALA A 72 -2.82 1.17 -7.50
N ILE A 73 -4.01 0.82 -8.01
CA ILE A 73 -4.58 -0.53 -7.89
C ILE A 73 -3.70 -1.56 -8.62
N THR A 74 -3.29 -1.28 -9.86
CA THR A 74 -2.42 -2.19 -10.62
C THR A 74 -1.08 -2.41 -9.91
N SER A 75 -0.51 -1.34 -9.35
CA SER A 75 0.74 -1.43 -8.57
C SER A 75 0.57 -2.31 -7.33
N ALA A 76 -0.57 -2.15 -6.61
CA ALA A 76 -0.89 -2.97 -5.46
C ALA A 76 -1.07 -4.45 -5.83
N GLN A 77 -1.80 -4.74 -6.92
CA GLN A 77 -1.98 -6.10 -7.43
C GLN A 77 -0.65 -6.78 -7.78
N GLN A 78 0.25 -6.07 -8.47
CA GLN A 78 1.58 -6.59 -8.81
C GLN A 78 2.40 -6.91 -7.56
N ARG A 79 2.37 -6.03 -6.56
CA ARG A 79 3.07 -6.27 -5.28
C ARG A 79 2.47 -7.43 -4.50
N LEU A 80 1.14 -7.58 -4.54
CA LEU A 80 0.42 -8.63 -3.84
C LEU A 80 0.70 -10.03 -4.43
N LYS A 81 0.91 -10.12 -5.74
CA LYS A 81 1.29 -11.38 -6.44
C LYS A 81 2.59 -12.00 -5.93
N LEU A 82 3.48 -11.23 -5.31
CA LEU A 82 4.73 -11.74 -4.74
C LEU A 82 4.50 -12.56 -3.46
N TYR A 83 3.30 -12.49 -2.86
CA TYR A 83 2.97 -13.18 -1.62
C TYR A 83 2.00 -14.33 -1.88
N ASN A 84 2.48 -15.57 -1.76
CA ASN A 84 1.63 -16.76 -1.89
C ASN A 84 0.71 -16.97 -0.68
N LYS A 85 1.12 -16.50 0.51
CA LYS A 85 0.38 -16.63 1.77
C LYS A 85 0.57 -15.40 2.64
N CYS A 86 -0.46 -15.03 3.40
CA CYS A 86 -0.35 -13.95 4.37
C CYS A 86 0.63 -14.34 5.50
N PRO A 87 1.61 -13.48 5.83
CA PRO A 87 2.51 -13.69 6.96
C PRO A 87 1.75 -13.83 8.30
N PRO A 88 2.36 -14.43 9.34
CA PRO A 88 1.68 -14.70 10.62
C PRO A 88 1.21 -13.44 11.36
N ASN A 89 1.82 -12.28 11.10
CA ASN A 89 1.44 -11.00 11.72
C ASN A 89 0.52 -10.16 10.82
N GLY A 90 0.08 -10.68 9.68
CA GLY A 90 -0.61 -9.91 8.65
C GLY A 90 0.35 -9.26 7.65
N LEU A 91 -0.23 -8.48 6.74
CA LEU A 91 0.49 -7.74 5.71
C LEU A 91 -0.10 -6.33 5.59
N VAL A 92 0.76 -5.32 5.55
CA VAL A 92 0.37 -3.93 5.25
C VAL A 92 1.06 -3.50 3.97
N LEU A 93 0.30 -2.92 3.06
CA LEU A 93 0.80 -2.41 1.80
C LEU A 93 0.36 -0.95 1.60
N PHE A 94 1.35 -0.07 1.45
CA PHE A 94 1.15 1.33 1.06
C PHE A 94 1.52 1.48 -0.41
N CYS A 95 0.57 1.91 -1.23
CA CYS A 95 0.77 2.09 -2.66
C CYS A 95 0.21 3.44 -3.08
N GLY A 96 0.83 4.04 -4.09
CA GLY A 96 0.34 5.28 -4.66
C GLY A 96 1.45 6.11 -5.26
N LYS A 97 1.05 7.18 -5.94
CA LYS A 97 1.98 8.18 -6.46
C LYS A 97 2.08 9.33 -5.48
N CYS A 98 3.30 9.65 -5.08
CA CYS A 98 3.61 10.79 -4.24
C CYS A 98 4.36 11.87 -5.03
N ILE A 99 4.15 13.13 -4.67
CA ILE A 99 4.97 14.21 -5.19
C ILE A 99 6.18 14.33 -4.26
N GLY A 100 7.36 14.08 -4.80
CA GLY A 100 8.61 14.29 -4.07
C GLY A 100 8.86 15.79 -3.79
N PRO A 101 9.71 16.12 -2.82
CA PRO A 101 10.09 17.51 -2.55
C PRO A 101 10.69 18.23 -3.78
N ASP A 102 11.22 17.47 -4.72
CA ASP A 102 11.81 17.96 -5.98
C ASP A 102 10.75 18.22 -7.08
N GLY A 103 9.45 18.05 -6.78
CA GLY A 103 8.35 18.19 -7.73
C GLY A 103 8.13 16.99 -8.65
N ASN A 104 9.00 15.98 -8.60
CA ASN A 104 8.90 14.75 -9.40
C ASN A 104 7.96 13.72 -8.76
N GLU A 105 7.19 13.00 -9.59
CA GLU A 105 6.37 11.87 -9.14
C GLU A 105 7.26 10.69 -8.71
N LYS A 106 6.92 10.08 -7.56
CA LYS A 106 7.56 8.87 -7.00
C LYS A 106 6.55 7.81 -6.63
#